data_AF-J9EDS7-F1
#
_entry.id   AF-J9EDS7-F1
#
_cell.length_a   1.000
_cell.length_b   1.000
_cell.length_c   1.000
_cell.angle_alpha   90.00
_cell.angle_beta   90.00
_cell.angle_gamma   90.00
#
_symmetry.space_group_name_H-M   'P 1'
#
loop_
_entity.id
_entity.type
_entity.pdbx_description
1 polymer ?
#
loop_
_entity_poly.entity_id
_entity_poly.type
_entity_poly.pdbx_seq_one_letter_code
_entity_poly.pdbx_strand_id
1 'polypeptide(L)'
;MLRIGLFKIFIVQRHSREYDKLDPNVDLIELAKKTKNFSGAELEGLVRAAQSSAMNRLVKAGGKVQLDSDAVEKLMINVDDFNYALENDVKPAFGHSNEELEKYLIGGFISWSTQVTQILEQGALLVKQIRSPDTKGFTSVLLAGSPNSGKTCFAAMIAKASDYPFIKVISAEDMVGYTETAKCAALRKVFDDAYRSPLSCVLVDGVERLLDFSPIGPRYSNLVLQALFLLVKKLPPQNRRLLVIATSSNRSFLRELGLLSAFGTIIDVPALTTVQHIMAVIEDTNALSRQECEEIRNELSRTNKEYFIGIKKLLNVIDMARECEPVDRVSVVVQSLMSETFSNS
;
A
#
# COMPACT_ATOMS: atom_id res chain seq x y z
N MET A 1 -15.37 -19.03 14.24
CA MET A 1 -16.47 -20.00 14.28
C MET A 1 -17.33 -19.97 13.01
N LEU A 2 -17.98 -18.85 12.65
CA LEU A 2 -18.91 -18.79 11.51
C LEU A 2 -18.29 -19.22 10.16
N ARG A 3 -17.06 -18.78 9.87
CA ARG A 3 -16.38 -19.10 8.59
C ARG A 3 -15.91 -20.54 8.48
N ILE A 4 -15.46 -21.12 9.59
CA ILE A 4 -15.13 -22.56 9.65
C ILE A 4 -16.40 -23.37 9.35
N GLY A 5 -17.55 -22.91 9.87
CA GLY A 5 -18.86 -23.45 9.51
C GLY A 5 -19.16 -23.32 8.02
N LEU A 6 -18.92 -22.16 7.40
CA LEU A 6 -19.11 -21.95 5.96
C LEU A 6 -18.20 -22.84 5.11
N PHE A 7 -16.91 -22.95 5.42
CA PHE A 7 -16.01 -23.89 4.75
C PHE A 7 -16.52 -25.32 4.84
N LYS A 8 -16.93 -25.76 6.04
CA LYS A 8 -17.52 -27.09 6.23
C LYS A 8 -18.81 -27.26 5.42
N ILE A 9 -19.67 -26.25 5.36
CA ILE A 9 -20.93 -26.31 4.59
C ILE A 9 -20.63 -26.42 3.09
N PHE A 10 -19.75 -25.58 2.55
CA PHE A 10 -19.43 -25.59 1.12
C PHE A 10 -18.69 -26.85 0.67
N ILE A 11 -17.83 -27.42 1.52
CA ILE A 11 -17.16 -28.70 1.25
C ILE A 11 -18.20 -29.84 1.20
N VAL A 12 -19.21 -29.81 2.08
CA VAL A 12 -20.23 -30.87 2.21
C VAL A 12 -21.36 -30.76 1.20
N GLN A 13 -21.87 -29.57 0.90
CA GLN A 13 -23.04 -29.40 0.03
C GLN A 13 -22.84 -29.95 -1.38
N ARG A 14 -21.59 -30.05 -1.85
CA ARG A 14 -21.28 -30.64 -3.16
C ARG A 14 -20.95 -32.12 -3.12
N HIS A 15 -20.42 -32.61 -2.01
CA HIS A 15 -20.22 -34.03 -1.79
C HIS A 15 -21.40 -34.54 -0.98
N SER A 16 -22.50 -34.89 -1.67
CA SER A 16 -23.69 -35.54 -1.08
C SER A 16 -23.39 -36.87 -0.35
N ARG A 17 -22.12 -37.26 -0.20
CA ARG A 17 -21.62 -38.31 0.68
C ARG A 17 -20.26 -37.89 1.25
N GLU A 18 -20.28 -37.63 2.56
CA GLU A 18 -19.17 -37.66 3.51
C GLU A 18 -18.03 -36.63 3.37
N TYR A 19 -17.60 -36.14 4.54
CA TYR A 19 -16.49 -35.19 4.77
C TYR A 19 -15.10 -35.74 4.38
N ASP A 20 -15.02 -36.88 3.70
CA ASP A 20 -13.83 -37.75 3.64
C ASP A 20 -12.88 -37.45 2.47
N LYS A 21 -13.08 -36.32 1.78
CA LYS A 21 -12.22 -35.87 0.65
C LYS A 21 -11.35 -34.66 0.99
N LEU A 22 -11.28 -34.26 2.26
CA LEU A 22 -10.35 -33.23 2.72
C LEU A 22 -9.17 -33.90 3.40
N ASP A 23 -7.95 -33.57 2.99
CA ASP A 23 -6.74 -34.09 3.64
C ASP A 23 -6.72 -33.65 5.12
N PRO A 24 -6.45 -34.57 6.07
CA PRO A 24 -6.38 -34.26 7.50
C PRO A 24 -5.39 -33.14 7.86
N ASN A 25 -4.40 -32.88 7.01
CA ASN A 25 -3.42 -31.81 7.19
C ASN A 25 -3.98 -30.41 6.86
N VAL A 26 -5.20 -30.32 6.33
CA VAL A 26 -5.84 -29.02 6.03
C VAL A 26 -6.41 -28.40 7.31
N ASP A 27 -5.70 -27.41 7.86
CA ASP A 27 -6.20 -26.61 8.97
C ASP A 27 -7.19 -25.54 8.50
N LEU A 28 -8.47 -25.78 8.74
CA LEU A 28 -9.55 -24.82 8.46
C LEU A 28 -9.42 -23.51 9.24
N ILE A 29 -8.73 -23.51 10.39
CA ILE A 29 -8.45 -22.29 11.16
C ILE A 29 -7.44 -21.43 10.43
N GLU A 30 -6.37 -22.03 9.90
CA GLU A 30 -5.38 -21.33 9.08
C GLU A 30 -6.01 -20.77 7.80
N LEU A 31 -6.82 -21.56 7.09
CA LEU A 31 -7.54 -21.10 5.90
C LEU A 31 -8.50 -19.94 6.21
N ALA A 32 -9.20 -19.99 7.35
CA ALA A 32 -10.05 -18.89 7.79
C ALA A 32 -9.27 -17.61 8.10
N LYS A 33 -8.00 -17.71 8.54
CA LYS A 33 -7.11 -16.56 8.73
C LYS A 33 -6.62 -15.98 7.39
N LYS A 34 -6.36 -16.81 6.38
CA LYS A 34 -5.95 -16.37 5.03
C LYS A 34 -7.11 -15.75 4.25
N THR A 35 -8.34 -16.16 4.52
CA THR A 35 -9.53 -15.71 3.77
C THR A 35 -10.33 -14.60 4.45
N LYS A 36 -9.73 -13.83 5.37
CA LYS A 36 -10.41 -12.78 6.20
C LYS A 36 -11.31 -11.81 5.43
N ASN A 37 -11.09 -11.61 4.14
CA ASN A 37 -11.85 -10.65 3.33
C ASN A 37 -12.82 -11.28 2.32
N PHE A 38 -12.92 -12.61 2.30
CA PHE A 38 -13.82 -13.32 1.41
C PHE A 38 -15.27 -13.25 1.92
N SER A 39 -16.19 -12.98 1.00
CA SER A 39 -17.63 -13.16 1.12
C SER A 39 -18.00 -14.65 1.05
N GLY A 40 -19.26 -14.98 1.37
CA GLY A 40 -19.75 -16.37 1.28
C GLY A 40 -19.57 -16.97 -0.12
N ALA A 41 -19.87 -16.20 -1.17
CA ALA A 41 -19.72 -16.65 -2.55
C ALA A 41 -18.25 -16.84 -2.96
N GLU A 42 -17.33 -16.02 -2.45
CA GLU A 42 -15.91 -16.18 -2.72
C GLU A 42 -15.30 -17.34 -1.94
N LEU A 43 -15.77 -17.61 -0.72
CA LEU A 43 -15.40 -18.82 0.02
C LEU A 43 -15.88 -20.08 -0.73
N GLU A 44 -17.10 -20.06 -1.27
CA GLU A 44 -17.61 -21.14 -2.13
C GLU A 44 -16.78 -21.28 -3.40
N GLY A 45 -16.47 -20.17 -4.06
CA GLY A 45 -15.59 -20.10 -5.23
C GLY A 45 -14.21 -20.69 -4.95
N LEU A 46 -13.63 -20.38 -3.79
CA LEU A 46 -12.33 -20.89 -3.37
C LEU A 46 -12.35 -22.41 -3.19
N VAL A 47 -13.37 -22.95 -2.53
CA VAL A 47 -13.54 -24.41 -2.39
C VAL A 47 -13.69 -25.06 -3.76
N ARG A 48 -14.42 -24.44 -4.68
CA ARG A 48 -14.59 -24.92 -6.06
C ARG A 48 -13.27 -24.90 -6.85
N ALA A 49 -12.47 -23.86 -6.71
CA ALA A 49 -11.18 -23.74 -7.38
C ALA A 49 -10.18 -24.79 -6.83
N ALA A 50 -10.12 -24.97 -5.51
CA ALA A 50 -9.29 -26.01 -4.88
C ALA A 50 -9.68 -27.41 -5.36
N GLN A 51 -10.98 -27.71 -5.45
CA GLN A 51 -11.49 -28.97 -6.04
C GLN A 51 -11.03 -29.15 -7.49
N SER A 52 -11.09 -28.09 -8.29
CA SER A 52 -10.65 -28.10 -9.69
C SER A 52 -9.13 -28.34 -9.80
N SER A 53 -8.34 -27.74 -8.92
CA SER A 53 -6.89 -27.95 -8.83
C SER A 53 -6.56 -29.42 -8.50
N ALA A 54 -7.26 -29.98 -7.50
CA ALA A 54 -7.09 -31.39 -7.12
C ALA A 54 -7.42 -32.34 -8.28
N MET A 55 -8.50 -32.07 -9.02
CA MET A 55 -8.87 -32.87 -10.19
C MET A 55 -7.85 -32.75 -11.33
N ASN A 56 -7.33 -31.54 -11.58
CA ASN A 56 -6.29 -31.31 -12.59
C ASN A 56 -4.98 -32.05 -12.27
N ARG A 57 -4.65 -32.27 -10.99
CA ARG A 57 -3.49 -33.08 -10.57
C ARG A 57 -3.61 -34.54 -11.05
N LEU A 58 -4.80 -35.12 -11.01
CA LEU A 58 -5.03 -36.49 -11.53
C LEU A 58 -4.88 -36.58 -13.05
N VAL A 59 -5.32 -35.55 -13.77
CA VAL A 59 -5.26 -35.52 -15.24
C VAL A 59 -3.82 -35.35 -15.74
N LYS A 60 -3.00 -34.54 -15.06
CA LYS A 60 -1.60 -34.30 -15.45
C LYS A 60 -0.68 -35.50 -15.22
N ALA A 61 -1.04 -36.44 -14.33
CA ALA A 61 -0.23 -37.62 -14.06
C ALA A 61 -0.35 -38.72 -15.14
N GLY A 62 -1.36 -38.65 -16.01
CA GLY A 62 -1.72 -39.78 -16.88
C GLY A 62 -1.55 -39.60 -18.39
N GLY A 63 -1.48 -38.38 -18.93
CA GLY A 63 -1.30 -38.09 -20.39
C GLY A 63 -2.38 -38.65 -21.34
N LYS A 64 -3.22 -39.58 -20.89
CA LYS A 64 -4.41 -40.12 -21.52
C LYS A 64 -5.60 -39.78 -20.63
N VAL A 65 -6.65 -39.23 -21.23
CA VAL A 65 -7.93 -38.91 -20.59
C VAL A 65 -8.71 -40.21 -20.32
N GLN A 66 -8.15 -41.10 -19.51
CA GLN A 66 -8.85 -42.22 -18.90
C GLN A 66 -8.72 -41.99 -17.40
N LEU A 67 -9.76 -41.36 -16.85
CA LEU A 67 -9.89 -41.18 -15.41
C LEU A 67 -10.06 -42.57 -14.80
N ASP A 68 -9.04 -43.04 -14.11
CA ASP A 68 -9.14 -44.27 -13.34
C ASP A 68 -10.17 -44.04 -12.23
N SER A 69 -11.26 -44.82 -12.24
CA SER A 69 -12.41 -44.56 -11.37
C SER A 69 -12.00 -44.66 -9.88
N ASP A 70 -11.03 -45.52 -9.58
CA ASP A 70 -10.46 -45.71 -8.25
C ASP A 70 -9.61 -44.50 -7.79
N ALA A 71 -8.95 -43.80 -8.71
CA ALA A 71 -8.12 -42.63 -8.39
C ALA A 71 -8.98 -41.39 -8.09
N VAL A 72 -10.15 -41.27 -8.71
CA VAL A 72 -11.13 -40.21 -8.45
C VAL A 72 -11.83 -40.42 -7.11
N GLU A 73 -12.04 -41.67 -6.70
CA GLU A 73 -12.61 -42.00 -5.39
C GLU A 73 -11.64 -41.65 -4.25
N LYS A 74 -10.34 -41.94 -4.40
CA LYS A 74 -9.30 -41.67 -3.39
C LYS A 74 -8.75 -40.24 -3.39
N LEU A 75 -9.22 -39.38 -4.28
CA LEU A 75 -8.74 -38.00 -4.36
C LEU A 75 -9.10 -37.21 -3.10
N MET A 76 -8.07 -36.75 -2.41
CA MET A 76 -8.19 -35.77 -1.33
C MET A 76 -7.71 -34.39 -1.79
N ILE A 77 -8.43 -33.36 -1.35
CA ILE A 77 -8.05 -31.96 -1.51
C ILE A 77 -7.05 -31.64 -0.42
N ASN A 78 -5.85 -31.22 -0.80
CA ASN A 78 -4.77 -30.91 0.13
C ASN A 78 -4.58 -29.40 0.31
N VAL A 79 -3.62 -29.02 1.17
CA VAL A 79 -3.32 -27.59 1.44
C VAL A 79 -2.82 -26.87 0.20
N ASP A 80 -2.05 -27.55 -0.66
CA ASP A 80 -1.49 -26.95 -1.88
C ASP A 80 -2.57 -26.58 -2.89
N ASP A 81 -3.66 -27.36 -2.97
CA ASP A 81 -4.82 -27.04 -3.81
C ASP A 81 -5.50 -25.73 -3.38
N PHE A 82 -5.60 -25.49 -2.07
CA PHE A 82 -6.12 -24.23 -1.54
C PHE A 82 -5.15 -23.07 -1.75
N ASN A 83 -3.85 -23.28 -1.56
CA ASN A 83 -2.84 -22.25 -1.80
C ASN A 83 -2.82 -21.83 -3.28
N TYR A 84 -2.83 -22.81 -4.19
CA TYR A 84 -2.90 -22.54 -5.63
C TYR A 84 -4.17 -21.75 -6.01
N ALA A 85 -5.32 -22.14 -5.47
CA ALA A 85 -6.59 -21.48 -5.74
C ALA A 85 -6.63 -20.04 -5.18
N LEU A 86 -6.03 -19.79 -4.01
CA LEU A 86 -5.91 -18.45 -3.43
C LEU A 86 -5.01 -17.53 -4.26
N GLU A 87 -3.93 -18.07 -4.82
CA GLU A 87 -2.97 -17.30 -5.61
C GLU A 87 -3.48 -17.01 -7.03
N ASN A 88 -4.14 -17.98 -7.67
CA ASN A 88 -4.38 -17.94 -9.12
C ASN A 88 -5.85 -17.78 -9.52
N ASP A 89 -6.80 -18.29 -8.73
CA ASP A 89 -8.18 -18.46 -9.20
C ASP A 89 -9.18 -17.53 -8.48
N VAL A 90 -9.04 -17.34 -7.17
CA VAL A 90 -10.04 -16.64 -6.35
C VAL A 90 -9.39 -15.58 -5.48
N LYS A 91 -9.59 -14.33 -5.90
CA LYS A 91 -9.19 -13.13 -5.16
C LYS A 91 -10.42 -12.47 -4.54
N PRO A 92 -10.36 -11.97 -3.28
CA PRO A 92 -11.50 -11.30 -2.68
C PRO A 92 -11.79 -9.96 -3.38
N ALA A 93 -13.01 -9.76 -3.87
CA ALA A 93 -13.45 -8.50 -4.46
C ALA A 93 -13.53 -7.37 -3.41
N PHE A 94 -13.60 -7.70 -2.12
CA PHE A 94 -13.63 -6.76 -1.01
C PHE A 94 -12.29 -6.74 -0.27
N GLY A 95 -11.73 -5.54 -0.01
CA GLY A 95 -10.53 -5.38 0.83
C GLY A 95 -9.19 -5.77 0.18
N HIS A 96 -9.13 -5.99 -1.13
CA HIS A 96 -7.87 -6.24 -1.84
C HIS A 96 -6.98 -4.99 -1.80
N SER A 97 -5.86 -5.09 -1.09
CA SER A 97 -4.94 -3.96 -0.91
C SER A 97 -3.50 -4.35 -0.70
N ASN A 98 -3.15 -5.60 -0.34
CA ASN A 98 -1.74 -5.96 -0.26
C ASN A 98 -1.04 -5.79 -1.62
N GLU A 99 -1.63 -6.29 -2.71
CA GLU A 99 -1.10 -6.07 -4.07
C GLU A 99 -1.11 -4.58 -4.46
N GLU A 100 -2.18 -3.84 -4.13
CA GLU A 100 -2.28 -2.41 -4.45
C GLU A 100 -1.29 -1.56 -3.65
N LEU A 101 -0.91 -1.98 -2.44
CA LEU A 101 0.08 -1.32 -1.60
C LEU A 101 1.49 -1.68 -2.02
N GLU A 102 1.73 -2.91 -2.47
CA GLU A 102 3.04 -3.40 -2.88
C GLU A 102 3.63 -2.59 -4.02
N LYS A 103 2.81 -2.06 -4.94
CA LYS A 103 3.28 -1.16 -6.01
C LYS A 103 3.94 0.12 -5.48
N TYR A 104 3.56 0.58 -4.29
CA TYR A 104 4.12 1.77 -3.64
C TYR A 104 5.35 1.46 -2.76
N LEU A 105 5.67 0.17 -2.59
CA LEU A 105 6.77 -0.33 -1.77
C LEU A 105 7.90 -0.95 -2.62
N ILE A 106 7.79 -0.83 -3.96
CA ILE A 106 8.84 -1.24 -4.90
C ILE A 106 10.08 -0.39 -4.63
N GLY A 107 11.19 -1.04 -4.25
CA GLY A 107 12.44 -0.38 -3.84
C GLY A 107 12.70 -0.39 -2.33
N GLY A 108 11.74 -0.88 -1.53
CA GLY A 108 11.91 -1.02 -0.08
C GLY A 108 11.89 0.32 0.66
N PHE A 109 12.47 0.31 1.86
CA PHE A 109 12.52 1.46 2.75
C PHE A 109 13.94 1.67 3.26
N ILE A 110 14.44 2.89 3.09
CA ILE A 110 15.79 3.29 3.50
C ILE A 110 15.66 4.21 4.72
N SER A 111 16.22 3.79 5.85
CA SER A 111 16.21 4.57 7.09
C SER A 111 17.40 5.53 7.14
N TRP A 112 17.30 6.64 6.40
CA TRP A 112 18.39 7.61 6.24
C TRP A 112 18.50 8.66 7.35
N SER A 113 17.53 8.72 8.28
CA SER A 113 17.59 9.58 9.47
C SER A 113 16.68 9.08 10.59
N THR A 114 16.95 9.51 11.83
CA THR A 114 16.08 9.24 12.98
C THR A 114 14.67 9.81 12.80
N GLN A 115 14.54 10.96 12.13
CA GLN A 115 13.24 11.60 11.86
C GLN A 115 12.34 10.69 11.02
N VAL A 116 12.93 9.97 10.06
CA VAL A 116 12.23 9.02 9.19
C VAL A 116 11.73 7.80 9.97
N THR A 117 12.53 7.27 10.89
CA THR A 117 12.10 6.17 11.77
C THR A 117 10.94 6.62 12.69
N GLN A 118 11.02 7.83 13.24
CA GLN A 118 9.98 8.40 14.10
C GLN A 118 8.63 8.56 13.39
N ILE A 119 8.61 8.84 12.08
CA ILE A 119 7.36 8.89 11.30
C ILE A 119 6.63 7.55 11.31
N LEU A 120 7.37 6.43 11.14
CA LEU A 120 6.80 5.09 11.18
C LEU A 120 6.33 4.73 12.59
N GLU A 121 7.08 5.09 13.61
CA GLU A 121 6.69 4.89 15.02
C GLU A 121 5.40 5.65 15.36
N GLN A 122 5.29 6.92 14.93
CA GLN A 122 4.06 7.71 15.08
C GLN A 122 2.89 7.07 14.33
N GLY A 123 3.11 6.58 13.10
CA GLY A 123 2.11 5.84 12.34
C GLY A 123 1.61 4.59 13.07
N ALA A 124 2.53 3.82 13.66
CA ALA A 124 2.20 2.64 14.45
C ALA A 124 1.39 2.99 15.72
N LEU A 125 1.69 4.11 16.37
CA LEU A 125 0.91 4.61 17.52
C LEU A 125 -0.51 4.99 17.11
N LEU A 126 -0.69 5.66 15.98
CA LEU A 126 -2.01 6.03 15.44
C LEU A 126 -2.85 4.79 15.12
N VAL A 127 -2.24 3.77 14.50
CA VAL A 127 -2.89 2.47 14.27
C VAL A 127 -3.32 1.83 15.59
N LYS A 128 -2.43 1.76 16.60
CA LYS A 128 -2.75 1.20 17.92
C LYS A 128 -3.90 1.96 18.60
N GLN A 129 -3.87 3.29 18.52
CA GLN A 129 -4.91 4.16 19.06
C GLN A 129 -6.28 3.83 18.45
N ILE A 130 -6.37 3.70 17.13
CA ILE A 130 -7.63 3.38 16.45
C ILE A 130 -8.11 1.98 16.79
N ARG A 131 -7.21 1.02 16.99
CA ARG A 131 -7.59 -0.35 17.38
C ARG A 131 -8.13 -0.43 18.81
N SER A 132 -7.68 0.45 19.71
CA SER A 132 -8.06 0.44 21.13
C SER A 132 -9.54 0.73 21.37
N PRO A 133 -10.27 -0.08 22.17
CA PRO A 133 -11.70 0.08 22.43
C PRO A 133 -12.07 1.47 22.99
N ASP A 134 -11.18 2.07 23.77
CA ASP A 134 -11.42 3.30 24.54
C ASP A 134 -11.37 4.59 23.71
N THR A 135 -11.04 4.50 22.42
CA THR A 135 -10.92 5.66 21.54
C THR A 135 -12.16 5.86 20.67
N LYS A 136 -12.27 7.04 20.06
CA LYS A 136 -13.35 7.39 19.11
C LYS A 136 -13.39 6.49 17.87
N GLY A 137 -12.39 5.64 17.66
CA GLY A 137 -12.32 4.73 16.51
C GLY A 137 -12.12 5.43 15.16
N PHE A 138 -11.79 6.72 15.15
CA PHE A 138 -11.59 7.48 13.93
C PHE A 138 -10.40 8.42 14.07
N THR A 139 -9.52 8.43 13.07
CA THR A 139 -8.52 9.49 12.92
C THR A 139 -8.20 9.70 11.45
N SER A 140 -7.83 10.94 11.11
CA SER A 140 -7.38 11.33 9.79
C SER A 140 -5.99 11.94 9.89
N VAL A 141 -5.07 11.44 9.06
CA VAL A 141 -3.65 11.76 9.08
C VAL A 141 -3.27 12.31 7.71
N LEU A 142 -2.57 13.43 7.67
CA LEU A 142 -1.98 13.98 6.46
C LEU A 142 -0.46 13.89 6.51
N LEU A 143 0.12 13.13 5.59
CA LEU A 143 1.55 13.12 5.31
C LEU A 143 1.87 14.24 4.32
N ALA A 144 2.48 15.32 4.81
CA ALA A 144 2.82 16.50 4.02
C ALA A 144 4.34 16.61 3.86
N GLY A 145 4.83 17.13 2.74
CA GLY A 145 6.27 17.28 2.51
C GLY A 145 6.58 17.57 1.06
N SER A 146 7.82 17.93 0.73
CA SER A 146 8.19 18.28 -0.65
C SER A 146 7.92 17.15 -1.64
N PRO A 147 7.73 17.45 -2.94
CA PRO A 147 7.64 16.41 -3.97
C PRO A 147 8.80 15.41 -3.86
N ASN A 148 8.54 14.14 -4.17
CA ASN A 148 9.54 13.06 -4.18
C ASN A 148 10.15 12.69 -2.80
N SER A 149 9.64 13.20 -1.67
CA SER A 149 10.12 12.85 -0.32
C SER A 149 9.69 11.46 0.20
N GLY A 150 8.92 10.68 -0.56
CA GLY A 150 8.52 9.32 -0.18
C GLY A 150 7.22 9.21 0.63
N LYS A 151 6.40 10.28 0.69
CA LYS A 151 5.12 10.31 1.43
C LYS A 151 4.22 9.10 1.18
N THR A 152 4.03 8.73 -0.09
CA THR A 152 3.18 7.59 -0.48
C THR A 152 3.74 6.25 0.02
N CYS A 153 5.07 6.09 0.03
CA CYS A 153 5.72 4.91 0.60
C CYS A 153 5.46 4.84 2.12
N PHE A 154 5.66 5.92 2.88
CA PHE A 154 5.30 5.96 4.31
C PHE A 154 3.84 5.60 4.55
N ALA A 155 2.94 6.20 3.76
CA ALA A 155 1.51 5.95 3.87
C ALA A 155 1.17 4.47 3.64
N ALA A 156 1.78 3.87 2.60
CA ALA A 156 1.61 2.47 2.28
C ALA A 156 2.22 1.54 3.35
N MET A 157 3.37 1.89 3.92
CA MET A 157 3.98 1.13 5.02
C MET A 157 3.12 1.14 6.28
N ILE A 158 2.60 2.31 6.67
CA ILE A 158 1.71 2.44 7.84
C ILE A 158 0.42 1.64 7.60
N ALA A 159 -0.15 1.74 6.40
CA ALA A 159 -1.35 1.01 6.04
C ALA A 159 -1.10 -0.52 6.04
N LYS A 160 0.00 -0.99 5.43
CA LYS A 160 0.38 -2.41 5.41
C LYS A 160 0.66 -2.95 6.82
N ALA A 161 1.40 -2.21 7.64
CA ALA A 161 1.69 -2.57 9.02
C ALA A 161 0.44 -2.58 9.92
N SER A 162 -0.66 -1.94 9.50
CA SER A 162 -1.89 -1.92 10.29
C SER A 162 -2.59 -3.27 10.37
N ASP A 163 -2.38 -4.16 9.38
CA ASP A 163 -3.09 -5.44 9.22
C ASP A 163 -4.61 -5.28 9.45
N TYR A 164 -5.18 -4.21 8.90
CA TYR A 164 -6.62 -3.98 8.95
C TYR A 164 -7.32 -4.83 7.87
N PRO A 165 -8.49 -5.43 8.16
CA PRO A 165 -9.21 -6.26 7.20
C PRO A 165 -9.53 -5.52 5.91
N PHE A 166 -9.84 -4.23 5.98
CA PHE A 166 -10.05 -3.42 4.79
C PHE A 166 -8.97 -2.36 4.71
N ILE A 167 -8.15 -2.44 3.67
CA ILE A 167 -7.32 -1.31 3.25
C ILE A 167 -7.71 -0.99 1.82
N LYS A 168 -7.75 0.30 1.45
CA LYS A 168 -7.98 0.72 0.07
C LYS A 168 -7.17 1.95 -0.27
N VAL A 169 -6.55 1.96 -1.44
CA VAL A 169 -5.87 3.13 -1.98
C VAL A 169 -6.79 3.84 -2.97
N ILE A 170 -6.83 5.15 -2.85
CA ILE A 170 -7.50 6.07 -3.76
C ILE A 170 -6.40 6.93 -4.38
N SER A 171 -6.08 6.64 -5.64
CA SER A 171 -5.13 7.42 -6.42
C SER A 171 -5.86 8.20 -7.52
N ALA A 172 -5.37 9.40 -7.84
CA ALA A 172 -5.85 10.14 -9.00
C ALA A 172 -5.58 9.39 -10.33
N GLU A 173 -4.59 8.49 -10.35
CA GLU A 173 -4.25 7.66 -11.52
C GLU A 173 -5.41 6.72 -11.91
N ASP A 174 -6.14 6.21 -10.92
CA ASP A 174 -7.29 5.31 -11.15
C ASP A 174 -8.56 6.09 -11.58
N MET A 175 -8.51 7.43 -11.54
CA MET A 175 -9.63 8.34 -11.83
C MET A 175 -9.35 9.26 -13.03
N VAL A 176 -8.37 8.92 -13.86
CA VAL A 176 -8.09 9.68 -15.09
C VAL A 176 -9.32 9.68 -16.00
N GLY A 177 -9.70 10.87 -16.47
CA GLY A 177 -10.88 11.06 -17.32
C GLY A 177 -12.22 11.14 -16.58
N TYR A 178 -12.23 11.00 -15.26
CA TYR A 178 -13.46 11.12 -14.48
C TYR A 178 -13.91 12.58 -14.39
N THR A 179 -15.22 12.80 -14.47
CA THR A 179 -15.82 14.08 -14.09
C THR A 179 -15.74 14.29 -12.57
N GLU A 180 -15.91 15.54 -12.10
CA GLU A 180 -15.92 15.83 -10.67
C GLU A 180 -16.98 15.02 -9.90
N THR A 181 -18.16 14.84 -10.51
CA THR A 181 -19.24 14.02 -9.93
C THR A 181 -18.87 12.55 -9.85
N ALA A 182 -18.20 12.00 -10.87
CA ALA A 182 -17.71 10.63 -10.87
C ALA A 182 -16.62 10.42 -9.82
N LYS A 183 -15.68 11.36 -9.66
CA LYS A 183 -14.67 11.34 -8.58
C LYS A 183 -15.33 11.33 -7.20
N CYS A 184 -16.31 12.21 -6.96
CA CYS A 184 -17.07 12.24 -5.72
C CYS A 184 -17.82 10.93 -5.45
N ALA A 185 -18.44 10.32 -6.47
CA ALA A 185 -19.11 9.04 -6.34
C ALA A 185 -18.13 7.90 -6.01
N ALA A 186 -16.97 7.87 -6.66
CA ALA A 186 -15.92 6.89 -6.38
C ALA A 186 -15.37 7.03 -4.96
N LEU A 187 -15.07 8.26 -4.52
CA LEU A 187 -14.66 8.55 -3.15
C LEU A 187 -15.69 8.07 -2.13
N ARG A 188 -16.97 8.44 -2.32
CA ARG A 188 -18.06 8.01 -1.41
C ARG A 188 -18.18 6.49 -1.36
N LYS A 189 -18.14 5.82 -2.51
CA LYS A 189 -18.20 4.36 -2.60
C LYS A 189 -17.11 3.69 -1.76
N VAL A 190 -15.85 4.14 -1.88
CA VAL A 190 -14.74 3.57 -1.09
C VAL A 190 -14.95 3.75 0.41
N PHE A 191 -15.41 4.92 0.86
CA PHE A 191 -15.69 5.15 2.27
C PHE A 191 -16.91 4.35 2.77
N ASP A 192 -17.95 4.22 1.95
CA ASP A 192 -19.11 3.39 2.29
C ASP A 192 -18.75 1.90 2.41
N ASP A 193 -17.85 1.42 1.56
CA ASP A 193 -17.25 0.09 1.69
C ASP A 193 -16.39 -0.01 2.96
N ALA A 194 -15.56 0.98 3.26
CA ALA A 194 -14.75 1.02 4.47
C ALA A 194 -15.58 0.93 5.76
N TYR A 195 -16.80 1.48 5.79
CA TYR A 195 -17.73 1.38 6.92
C TYR A 195 -18.32 -0.01 7.14
N ARG A 196 -18.24 -0.91 6.17
CA ARG A 196 -18.69 -2.31 6.32
C ARG A 196 -17.68 -3.16 7.08
N SER A 197 -16.42 -2.74 7.13
CA SER A 197 -15.33 -3.42 7.83
C SER A 197 -15.22 -2.99 9.30
N PRO A 198 -14.95 -3.90 10.25
CA PRO A 198 -14.75 -3.51 11.66
C PRO A 198 -13.56 -2.58 11.88
N LEU A 199 -12.47 -2.80 11.14
CA LEU A 199 -11.31 -1.91 11.06
C LEU A 199 -11.03 -1.63 9.58
N SER A 200 -10.85 -0.36 9.23
CA SER A 200 -10.53 0.04 7.85
C SER A 200 -9.46 1.11 7.79
N CYS A 201 -8.64 1.07 6.74
CA CYS A 201 -7.66 2.10 6.39
C CYS A 201 -7.91 2.57 4.96
N VAL A 202 -8.16 3.86 4.77
CA VAL A 202 -8.31 4.46 3.45
C VAL A 202 -7.12 5.39 3.21
N LEU A 203 -6.33 5.09 2.17
CA LEU A 203 -5.22 5.90 1.71
C LEU A 203 -5.67 6.79 0.55
N VAL A 204 -5.62 8.10 0.71
CA VAL A 204 -5.88 9.10 -0.35
C VAL A 204 -4.56 9.67 -0.82
N ASP A 205 -4.05 9.17 -1.95
CA ASP A 205 -2.75 9.56 -2.46
C ASP A 205 -2.83 10.79 -3.38
N GLY A 206 -1.98 11.79 -3.11
CA GLY A 206 -1.83 12.98 -3.93
C GLY A 206 -3.08 13.85 -3.94
N VAL A 207 -3.46 14.41 -2.78
CA VAL A 207 -4.67 15.24 -2.63
C VAL A 207 -4.73 16.36 -3.68
N GLU A 208 -3.62 17.04 -3.96
CA GLU A 208 -3.56 18.09 -4.98
C GLU A 208 -3.93 17.58 -6.38
N ARG A 209 -3.57 16.33 -6.74
CA ARG A 209 -3.91 15.73 -8.03
C ARG A 209 -5.36 15.28 -8.07
N LEU A 210 -5.87 14.74 -6.97
CA LEU A 210 -7.28 14.36 -6.85
C LEU A 210 -8.21 15.56 -7.05
N LEU A 211 -7.80 16.73 -6.53
CA LEU A 211 -8.50 18.00 -6.66
C LEU A 211 -8.26 18.73 -7.99
N ASP A 212 -7.56 18.13 -8.96
CA ASP A 212 -7.19 18.77 -10.23
C ASP A 212 -6.52 20.14 -10.03
N PHE A 213 -5.67 20.26 -9.01
CA PHE A 213 -5.01 21.52 -8.70
C PHE A 213 -4.07 21.96 -9.83
N SER A 214 -4.27 23.17 -10.33
CA SER A 214 -3.35 23.87 -11.22
C SER A 214 -2.90 25.17 -10.57
N PRO A 215 -1.58 25.43 -10.45
CA PRO A 215 -1.06 26.67 -9.87
C PRO A 215 -1.30 27.89 -10.78
N ILE A 216 -1.49 27.69 -12.09
CA ILE A 216 -1.72 28.78 -13.04
C ILE A 216 -3.19 29.18 -12.98
N GLY A 217 -3.45 30.36 -12.39
CA GLY A 217 -4.80 30.88 -12.16
C GLY A 217 -5.58 29.91 -11.26
N PRO A 218 -5.24 29.82 -9.95
CA PRO A 218 -5.43 28.65 -9.10
C PRO A 218 -6.77 27.97 -9.32
N ARG A 219 -6.75 26.85 -10.07
CA ARG A 219 -7.94 26.04 -10.36
C ARG A 219 -7.88 24.77 -9.53
N TYR A 220 -9.03 24.36 -9.04
CA TYR A 220 -9.23 23.08 -8.38
C TYR A 220 -10.72 22.72 -8.41
N SER A 221 -11.02 21.45 -8.26
CA SER A 221 -12.37 20.93 -8.18
C SER A 221 -12.98 21.16 -6.80
N ASN A 222 -13.71 22.27 -6.63
CA ASN A 222 -14.36 22.58 -5.36
C ASN A 222 -15.35 21.49 -4.93
N LEU A 223 -16.05 20.84 -5.87
CA LEU A 223 -16.96 19.75 -5.54
C LEU A 223 -16.24 18.57 -4.85
N VAL A 224 -15.08 18.19 -5.37
CA VAL A 224 -14.23 17.11 -4.81
C VAL A 224 -13.62 17.56 -3.47
N LEU A 225 -13.23 18.82 -3.35
CA LEU A 225 -12.75 19.41 -2.09
C LEU A 225 -13.79 19.30 -0.97
N GLN A 226 -15.03 19.72 -1.23
CA GLN A 226 -16.12 19.65 -0.25
C GLN A 226 -16.44 18.19 0.14
N ALA A 227 -16.41 17.27 -0.83
CA ALA A 227 -16.57 15.85 -0.54
C ALA A 227 -15.44 15.34 0.36
N LEU A 228 -14.19 15.70 0.08
CA LEU A 228 -13.04 15.29 0.88
C LEU A 228 -13.13 15.84 2.31
N PHE A 229 -13.49 17.13 2.49
CA PHE A 229 -13.73 17.73 3.81
C PHE A 229 -14.73 16.95 4.65
N LEU A 230 -15.84 16.52 4.03
CA LEU A 230 -16.85 15.72 4.70
C LEU A 230 -16.29 14.35 5.10
N LEU A 231 -15.59 13.68 4.18
CA LEU A 231 -15.09 12.32 4.37
C LEU A 231 -13.97 12.23 5.42
N VAL A 232 -13.09 13.22 5.52
CA VAL A 232 -11.99 13.25 6.52
C VAL A 232 -12.44 13.68 7.92
N LYS A 233 -13.70 14.12 8.07
CA LYS A 233 -14.32 14.51 9.36
C LYS A 233 -15.44 13.58 9.81
N LYS A 234 -16.09 12.86 8.88
CA LYS A 234 -17.24 12.00 9.17
C LYS A 234 -16.82 10.81 10.02
N LEU A 235 -17.44 10.67 11.18
CA LEU A 235 -17.26 9.50 12.04
C LEU A 235 -17.85 8.24 11.37
N PRO A 236 -17.17 7.08 11.50
CA PRO A 236 -17.72 5.81 11.05
C PRO A 236 -18.95 5.42 11.91
N PRO A 237 -19.83 4.53 11.42
CA PRO A 237 -20.94 3.97 12.19
C PRO A 237 -20.48 3.28 13.49
N GLN A 238 -21.42 3.02 14.39
CA GLN A 238 -21.12 2.33 15.66
C GLN A 238 -20.38 1.01 15.44
N ASN A 239 -19.40 0.74 16.31
CA ASN A 239 -18.53 -0.46 16.28
C ASN A 239 -17.66 -0.61 15.02
N ARG A 240 -17.51 0.46 14.23
CA ARG A 240 -16.62 0.52 13.07
C ARG A 240 -15.53 1.52 13.33
N ARG A 241 -14.32 1.23 12.86
CA ARG A 241 -13.15 2.08 13.10
C ARG A 241 -12.42 2.33 11.80
N LEU A 242 -12.03 3.58 11.58
CA LEU A 242 -11.49 4.05 10.31
C LEU A 242 -10.24 4.90 10.54
N LEU A 243 -9.16 4.51 9.87
CA LEU A 243 -7.96 5.33 9.66
C LEU A 243 -8.03 5.93 8.25
N VAL A 244 -7.94 7.25 8.14
CA VAL A 244 -7.72 7.91 6.85
C VAL A 244 -6.28 8.41 6.82
N ILE A 245 -5.51 8.02 5.81
CA ILE A 245 -4.18 8.57 5.55
C ILE A 245 -4.25 9.31 4.23
N ALA A 246 -3.83 10.57 4.18
CA ALA A 246 -3.73 11.34 2.95
C ALA A 246 -2.30 11.77 2.71
N THR A 247 -1.90 11.95 1.46
CA THR A 247 -0.57 12.49 1.10
C THR A 247 -0.71 13.78 0.31
N SER A 248 0.19 14.74 0.55
CA SER A 248 0.25 15.95 -0.27
C SER A 248 1.64 16.56 -0.37
N SER A 249 1.96 17.08 -1.55
CA SER A 249 3.20 17.81 -1.81
C SER A 249 3.07 19.32 -1.74
N ASN A 250 1.85 19.85 -1.57
CA ASN A 250 1.58 21.29 -1.62
C ASN A 250 0.91 21.79 -0.33
N ARG A 251 1.74 22.01 0.70
CA ARG A 251 1.26 22.46 2.01
C ARG A 251 0.60 23.84 1.97
N SER A 252 1.11 24.76 1.15
CA SER A 252 0.55 26.10 1.00
C SER A 252 -0.86 26.06 0.44
N PHE A 253 -1.07 25.30 -0.64
CA PHE A 253 -2.39 25.08 -1.23
C PHE A 253 -3.39 24.48 -0.23
N LEU A 254 -3.00 23.44 0.51
CA LEU A 254 -3.88 22.84 1.51
C LEU A 254 -4.21 23.79 2.67
N ARG A 255 -3.29 24.71 3.01
CA ARG A 255 -3.52 25.74 4.04
C ARG A 255 -4.55 26.76 3.56
N GLU A 256 -4.37 27.27 2.35
CA GLU A 256 -5.28 28.25 1.74
C GLU A 256 -6.70 27.73 1.62
N LEU A 257 -6.86 26.44 1.27
CA LEU A 257 -8.17 25.79 1.20
C LEU A 257 -8.75 25.43 2.58
N GLY A 258 -8.00 25.60 3.67
CA GLY A 258 -8.40 25.17 5.02
C GLY A 258 -8.40 23.66 5.22
N LEU A 259 -7.87 22.87 4.28
CA LEU A 259 -7.89 21.40 4.36
C LEU A 259 -6.88 20.88 5.39
N LEU A 260 -5.77 21.59 5.63
CA LEU A 260 -4.81 21.21 6.68
C LEU A 260 -5.48 21.05 8.05
N SER A 261 -6.39 21.96 8.42
CA SER A 261 -7.09 21.92 9.71
C SER A 261 -8.24 20.90 9.75
N ALA A 262 -8.58 20.27 8.63
CA ALA A 262 -9.56 19.20 8.58
C ALA A 262 -9.02 17.85 9.07
N PHE A 263 -7.70 17.65 8.95
CA PHE A 263 -7.04 16.43 9.40
C PHE A 263 -6.77 16.48 10.90
N GLY A 264 -6.95 15.34 11.58
CA GLY A 264 -6.68 15.22 13.01
C GLY A 264 -5.19 15.26 13.36
N THR A 265 -4.33 14.81 12.46
CA THR A 265 -2.87 14.81 12.64
C THR A 265 -2.18 15.15 11.32
N ILE A 266 -1.14 15.98 11.39
CA ILE A 266 -0.28 16.29 10.25
C ILE A 266 1.12 15.78 10.60
N ILE A 267 1.69 14.98 9.71
CA ILE A 267 3.05 14.45 9.84
C ILE A 267 3.87 14.99 8.67
N ASP A 268 4.96 15.69 8.99
CA ASP A 268 5.86 16.26 8.01
C ASP A 268 6.92 15.21 7.58
N VAL A 269 6.99 14.94 6.29
CA VAL A 269 7.94 14.02 5.66
C VAL A 269 9.10 14.82 5.10
N PRO A 270 10.30 14.75 5.72
CA PRO A 270 11.42 15.61 5.39
C PRO A 270 12.06 15.28 4.03
N ALA A 271 12.72 16.28 3.45
CA ALA A 271 13.66 16.10 2.36
C ALA A 271 15.06 15.77 2.90
N LEU A 272 15.94 15.29 2.04
CA LEU A 272 17.36 15.11 2.33
C LEU A 272 18.05 16.47 2.27
N THR A 273 18.49 16.95 3.43
CA THR A 273 19.07 18.30 3.58
C THR A 273 20.56 18.33 3.92
N THR A 274 21.10 17.24 4.47
CA THR A 274 22.50 17.15 4.88
C THR A 274 23.25 16.14 4.03
N VAL A 275 24.56 16.31 3.91
CA VAL A 275 25.44 15.32 3.28
C VAL A 275 25.30 13.95 3.95
N GLN A 276 25.12 13.92 5.28
CA GLN A 276 24.89 12.67 6.01
C GLN A 276 23.62 11.95 5.56
N HIS A 277 22.52 12.68 5.35
CA HIS A 277 21.27 12.09 4.85
C HIS A 277 21.45 11.52 3.44
N ILE A 278 22.11 12.28 2.56
CA ILE A 278 22.36 11.87 1.17
C ILE A 278 23.25 10.62 1.13
N MET A 279 24.36 10.62 1.87
CA MET A 279 25.28 9.49 1.92
C MET A 279 24.63 8.24 2.52
N ALA A 280 23.80 8.37 3.56
CA ALA A 280 23.06 7.25 4.12
C ALA A 280 22.17 6.56 3.07
N VAL A 281 21.56 7.31 2.15
CA VAL A 281 20.80 6.73 1.04
C VAL A 281 21.73 6.08 0.02
N ILE A 282 22.76 6.78 -0.44
CA ILE A 282 23.70 6.25 -1.46
C ILE A 282 24.33 4.93 -0.99
N GLU A 283 24.79 4.88 0.25
CA GLU A 283 25.44 3.70 0.82
C GLU A 283 24.48 2.52 0.98
N ASP A 284 23.24 2.76 1.39
CA ASP A 284 22.22 1.71 1.54
C ASP A 284 21.88 1.05 0.19
N THR A 285 21.92 1.80 -0.93
CA THR A 285 21.65 1.24 -2.26
C THR A 285 22.71 0.23 -2.74
N ASN A 286 23.93 0.27 -2.18
CA ASN A 286 25.08 -0.52 -2.64
C ASN A 286 25.35 -0.39 -4.17
N ALA A 287 24.93 0.72 -4.78
CA ALA A 287 25.04 0.94 -6.22
C ALA A 287 26.43 1.41 -6.68
N LEU A 288 27.19 2.02 -5.76
CA LEU A 288 28.50 2.61 -6.01
C LEU A 288 29.55 1.94 -5.12
N SER A 289 30.79 1.92 -5.59
CA SER A 289 31.93 1.42 -4.85
C SER A 289 32.26 2.33 -3.67
N ARG A 290 32.99 1.77 -2.69
CA ARG A 290 33.44 2.53 -1.52
C ARG A 290 34.27 3.77 -1.90
N GLN A 291 35.11 3.65 -2.92
CA GLN A 291 35.93 4.76 -3.41
C GLN A 291 35.05 5.88 -4.00
N GLU A 292 34.10 5.53 -4.86
CA GLU A 292 33.15 6.51 -5.43
C GLU A 292 32.33 7.21 -4.33
N CYS A 293 31.87 6.46 -3.31
CA CYS A 293 31.16 7.05 -2.16
C CYS A 293 32.03 8.02 -1.35
N GLU A 294 33.32 7.69 -1.14
CA GLU A 294 34.26 8.58 -0.45
C GLU A 294 34.54 9.85 -1.27
N GLU A 295 34.67 9.73 -2.60
CA GLU A 295 34.84 10.87 -3.51
C GLU A 295 33.61 11.79 -3.50
N ILE A 296 32.39 11.23 -3.65
CA ILE A 296 31.14 11.99 -3.56
C ILE A 296 31.04 12.72 -2.22
N ARG A 297 31.28 12.02 -1.10
CA ARG A 297 31.23 12.63 0.24
C ARG A 297 32.16 13.83 0.33
N ASN A 298 33.41 13.67 -0.11
CA ASN A 298 34.41 14.73 -0.06
C ASN A 298 34.00 15.94 -0.92
N GLU A 299 33.42 15.71 -2.10
CA GLU A 299 33.00 16.78 -2.99
C GLU A 299 31.79 17.55 -2.45
N LEU A 300 30.79 16.85 -1.93
CA LEU A 300 29.63 17.46 -1.29
C LEU A 300 30.02 18.25 -0.03
N SER A 301 30.91 17.72 0.81
CA SER A 301 31.38 18.40 2.02
C SER A 301 32.25 19.63 1.76
N ARG A 302 32.88 19.74 0.58
CA ARG A 302 33.63 20.95 0.20
C ARG A 302 32.71 22.14 -0.08
N THR A 303 31.46 21.89 -0.45
CA THR A 303 30.49 22.95 -0.70
C THR A 303 29.76 23.31 0.59
N ASN A 304 29.81 24.58 1.00
CA ASN A 304 29.04 25.10 2.14
C ASN A 304 27.56 25.35 1.73
N LYS A 305 26.98 24.41 0.99
CA LYS A 305 25.65 24.53 0.38
C LYS A 305 24.64 23.71 1.19
N GLU A 306 23.41 24.22 1.23
CA GLU A 306 22.27 23.48 1.75
C GLU A 306 21.61 22.68 0.63
N TYR A 307 21.37 21.40 0.88
CA TYR A 307 20.69 20.52 -0.07
C TYR A 307 19.19 20.49 0.22
N PHE A 308 18.40 20.24 -0.82
CA PHE A 308 16.98 19.96 -0.65
C PHE A 308 16.49 19.02 -1.75
N ILE A 309 16.69 17.72 -1.53
CA ILE A 309 16.34 16.70 -2.51
C ILE A 309 15.39 15.66 -1.90
N GLY A 310 14.33 15.31 -2.62
CA GLY A 310 13.46 14.20 -2.23
C GLY A 310 14.13 12.85 -2.51
N ILE A 311 13.98 11.87 -1.61
CA ILE A 311 14.59 10.54 -1.73
C ILE A 311 14.34 9.88 -3.09
N LYS A 312 13.13 9.96 -3.64
CA LYS A 312 12.83 9.35 -4.95
C LYS A 312 13.63 9.99 -6.09
N LYS A 313 13.93 11.29 -5.99
CA LYS A 313 14.77 11.98 -6.99
C LYS A 313 16.23 11.54 -6.85
N LEU A 314 16.73 11.37 -5.63
CA LEU A 314 18.08 10.84 -5.39
C LEU A 314 18.23 9.41 -5.93
N LEU A 315 17.26 8.53 -5.67
CA LEU A 315 17.29 7.16 -6.19
C LEU A 315 17.36 7.13 -7.72
N ASN A 316 16.58 7.99 -8.41
CA ASN A 316 16.67 8.11 -9.86
C ASN A 316 18.06 8.58 -10.35
N VAL A 317 18.71 9.48 -9.61
CA VAL A 317 20.08 9.93 -9.92
C VAL A 317 21.08 8.80 -9.75
N ILE A 318 20.93 7.99 -8.70
CA ILE A 318 21.77 6.80 -8.45
C ILE A 318 21.57 5.77 -9.57
N ASP A 319 20.33 5.49 -9.95
CA ASP A 319 20.03 4.56 -11.04
C ASP A 319 20.61 5.04 -12.38
N MET A 320 20.53 6.35 -12.67
CA MET A 320 21.17 6.93 -13.85
C MET A 320 22.70 6.76 -13.81
N ALA A 321 23.32 7.00 -12.66
CA ALA A 321 24.77 6.85 -12.50
C ALA A 321 25.23 5.39 -12.67
N ARG A 322 24.40 4.39 -12.31
CA ARG A 322 24.73 2.97 -12.52
C ARG A 322 24.90 2.61 -13.99
N GLU A 323 24.13 3.25 -14.86
CA GLU A 323 24.17 3.06 -16.32
C GLU A 323 25.31 3.83 -17.00
N CYS A 324 26.00 4.73 -16.27
CA CYS A 324 27.17 5.44 -16.77
C CYS A 324 28.45 4.61 -16.67
N GLU A 325 29.43 4.97 -17.51
CA GLU A 325 30.81 4.46 -17.39
C GLU A 325 31.36 4.76 -15.99
N PRO A 326 32.15 3.85 -15.38
CA PRO A 326 32.66 4.00 -14.02
C PRO A 326 33.35 5.34 -13.74
N VAL A 327 34.04 5.90 -14.76
CA VAL A 327 34.74 7.18 -14.65
C VAL A 327 33.82 8.39 -14.52
N ASP A 328 32.57 8.28 -14.97
CA ASP A 328 31.61 9.38 -15.02
C ASP A 328 30.60 9.35 -13.86
N ARG A 329 30.46 8.24 -13.15
CA ARG A 329 29.40 8.05 -12.14
C ARG A 329 29.42 9.11 -11.04
N VAL A 330 30.59 9.36 -10.47
CA VAL A 330 30.78 10.37 -9.41
C VAL A 330 30.37 11.75 -9.92
N SER A 331 30.83 12.14 -11.11
CA SER A 331 30.56 13.46 -11.66
C SER A 331 29.06 13.65 -11.95
N VAL A 332 28.37 12.63 -12.47
CA VAL A 332 26.93 12.64 -12.71
C VAL A 332 26.14 12.83 -11.42
N VAL A 333 26.47 12.08 -10.36
CA VAL A 333 25.79 12.19 -9.06
C VAL A 333 26.02 13.58 -8.47
N VAL A 334 27.26 14.05 -8.43
CA VAL A 334 27.59 15.35 -7.83
C VAL A 334 26.95 16.49 -8.62
N GLN A 335 27.04 16.52 -9.94
CA GLN A 335 26.41 17.56 -10.75
C GLN A 335 24.90 17.60 -10.54
N SER A 336 24.25 16.43 -10.50
CA SER A 336 22.80 16.32 -10.24
C SER A 336 22.42 16.78 -8.84
N LEU A 337 23.25 16.52 -7.83
CA LEU A 337 23.02 17.02 -6.47
C LEU A 337 23.25 18.52 -6.36
N MET A 338 24.23 19.06 -7.09
CA MET A 338 24.52 20.50 -7.09
C MET A 338 23.40 21.33 -7.71
N SER A 339 22.61 20.79 -8.64
CA SER A 339 21.40 21.48 -9.15
C SER A 339 20.25 21.51 -8.14
N GLU A 340 20.29 20.69 -7.09
CA GLU A 340 19.29 20.64 -6.00
C GLU A 340 19.75 21.41 -4.75
N THR A 341 20.69 22.33 -4.91
CA THR A 341 21.18 23.19 -3.84
C THR A 341 20.48 24.54 -3.86
N PHE A 342 20.18 25.07 -2.68
CA PHE A 342 19.78 26.47 -2.58
C PHE A 342 21.01 27.35 -2.49
N SER A 343 21.07 28.36 -3.36
CA SER A 343 21.98 29.49 -3.16
C SER A 343 21.33 30.40 -2.13
N ASN A 344 21.95 30.57 -0.96
CA ASN A 344 21.65 31.74 -0.12
C ASN A 344 22.20 32.97 -0.86
N SER A 345 21.39 33.53 -1.76
CA SER A 345 21.61 34.83 -2.38
C SER A 345 20.57 35.82 -1.88
#